data_AF-A0A0K1F9E7-F1
#
_entry.id   AF-A0A0K1F9E7-F1
#
_cell.length_a   1.000
_cell.length_b   1.000
_cell.length_c   1.000
_cell.angle_alpha   90.00
_cell.angle_beta   90.00
_cell.angle_gamma   90.00
#
_symmetry.space_group_name_H-M   'P 1'
#
loop_
_entity.id
_entity.type
_entity.pdbx_description
1 polymer ?
#
loop_
_entity_poly.entity_id
_entity_poly.type
_entity_poly.pdbx_seq_one_letter_code
_entity_poly.pdbx_strand_id
1 'polypeptide(L)'
;MSELVPAGAWVEIERVLLQPEQRSPQLPEETRTTPYVLRMSGFLDAEARVGDEVTITSLIGHQHPGTLRLVNPSYEHSFGATVPELLHIGLGEEWR
;
A
#
# COMPACT_ATOMS: atom_id res chain seq x y z
N MET A 1 -16.84 -12.19 -8.56
CA MET A 1 -16.57 -13.04 -7.38
C MET A 1 -15.06 -13.08 -7.23
N SER A 2 -14.50 -12.70 -6.08
CA SER A 2 -13.06 -12.79 -5.85
C SER A 2 -12.62 -14.25 -5.89
N GLU A 3 -11.58 -14.52 -6.67
CA GLU A 3 -10.99 -15.85 -6.79
C GLU A 3 -10.34 -16.25 -5.47
N LEU A 4 -10.37 -17.55 -5.18
CA LEU A 4 -9.75 -18.12 -4.00
C LEU A 4 -8.24 -18.24 -4.25
N VAL A 5 -7.45 -17.65 -3.36
CA VAL A 5 -5.99 -17.63 -3.41
C VAL A 5 -5.46 -18.82 -2.62
N PRO A 6 -4.60 -19.67 -3.20
CA PRO A 6 -4.06 -20.84 -2.49
C PRO A 6 -3.03 -20.43 -1.43
N ALA A 7 -2.89 -21.26 -0.40
CA ALA A 7 -1.79 -21.16 0.56
C ALA A 7 -0.43 -21.23 -0.16
N GLY A 8 0.55 -20.49 0.34
CA GLY A 8 1.88 -20.35 -0.26
C GLY A 8 1.96 -19.33 -1.40
N ALA A 9 0.85 -18.71 -1.81
CA ALA A 9 0.90 -17.62 -2.78
C ALA A 9 1.61 -16.38 -2.19
N TRP A 10 2.37 -15.68 -3.03
CA TRP A 10 2.94 -14.38 -2.68
C TRP A 10 1.86 -13.31 -2.77
N VAL A 11 1.56 -12.67 -1.65
CA VAL A 11 0.47 -11.69 -1.53
C VAL A 11 0.93 -10.45 -0.78
N GLU A 12 0.15 -9.37 -0.88
CA GLU A 12 0.26 -8.20 -0.01
C GLU A 12 -0.93 -8.13 0.94
N ILE A 13 -0.63 -7.92 2.23
CA ILE A 13 -1.63 -7.56 3.24
C ILE A 13 -1.55 -6.07 3.58
N GLU A 14 -2.67 -5.55 4.06
CA GLU A 14 -2.77 -4.22 4.63
C GLU A 14 -3.29 -4.29 6.07
N ARG A 15 -2.74 -3.45 6.95
CA ARG A 15 -3.22 -3.30 8.32
C ARG A 15 -3.04 -1.87 8.82
N VAL A 16 -4.07 -1.30 9.45
CA VAL A 16 -3.92 -0.04 10.18
C VAL A 16 -3.17 -0.31 11.48
N LEU A 17 -2.01 0.33 11.65
CA LEU A 17 -1.20 0.24 12.88
C LEU A 17 -1.59 1.31 13.89
N LEU A 18 -1.88 2.54 13.43
CA LEU A 18 -2.30 3.66 14.27
C LEU A 18 -3.45 4.39 13.60
N GLN A 19 -4.55 4.56 14.32
CA GLN A 19 -5.60 5.49 13.95
C GLN A 19 -5.12 6.94 14.12
N PRO A 20 -5.74 7.93 13.44
CA PRO A 20 -5.39 9.34 13.56
C PRO A 20 -5.24 9.81 15.02
N GLU A 21 -6.15 9.39 15.90
CA GLU A 21 -6.13 9.73 17.33
C GLU A 21 -4.91 9.19 18.10
N GLN A 22 -4.25 8.16 17.55
CA GLN A 22 -3.07 7.52 18.12
C GLN A 22 -1.76 8.08 17.52
N ARG A 23 -1.84 9.02 16.57
CA ARG A 23 -0.69 9.64 15.90
C ARG A 23 -0.08 10.72 16.80
N SER A 24 1.24 10.92 16.68
CA SER A 24 1.94 11.91 17.49
C SER A 24 1.40 13.32 17.23
N PRO A 25 1.17 14.13 18.29
CA PRO A 25 0.73 15.51 18.15
C PRO A 25 1.76 16.42 17.45
N GLN A 26 3.03 16.00 17.38
CA GLN A 26 4.11 16.76 16.76
C GLN A 26 4.13 16.65 15.22
N LEU A 27 3.30 15.80 14.63
CA LEU A 27 3.19 15.69 13.17
C LEU A 27 2.47 16.91 12.57
N PRO A 28 2.79 17.30 11.32
CA PRO A 28 1.96 18.24 10.55
C PRO A 28 0.50 17.79 10.54
N GLU A 29 -0.42 18.75 10.55
CA GLU A 29 -1.86 18.49 10.67
C GLU A 29 -2.35 17.48 9.63
N GLU A 30 -1.98 17.68 8.36
CA GLU A 30 -2.33 16.79 7.26
C GLU A 30 -1.94 15.33 7.55
N THR A 31 -0.71 15.10 7.99
CA THR A 31 -0.19 13.75 8.30
C THR A 31 -0.78 13.14 9.56
N ARG A 32 -1.28 13.98 10.47
CA ARG A 32 -1.89 13.56 11.74
C ARG A 32 -3.33 13.07 11.55
N THR A 33 -4.03 13.63 10.57
CA THR A 33 -5.43 13.26 10.24
C THR A 33 -5.56 11.96 9.45
N THR A 34 -4.44 11.38 8.97
CA THR A 34 -4.43 10.13 8.20
C THR A 34 -3.98 8.94 9.04
N PRO A 35 -4.62 7.75 8.92
CA PRO A 35 -4.16 6.54 9.59
C PRO A 35 -2.75 6.12 9.15
N TYR A 36 -2.00 5.49 10.04
CA TYR A 36 -0.73 4.85 9.69
C TYR A 36 -0.97 3.41 9.26
N VAL A 37 -0.82 3.15 7.97
CA VAL A 37 -1.12 1.87 7.34
C VAL A 37 0.16 1.11 7.03
N LEU A 38 0.25 -0.13 7.50
CA LEU A 38 1.23 -1.11 7.07
C LEU A 38 0.75 -1.76 5.78
N ARG A 39 1.62 -1.81 4.77
CA ARG A 39 1.52 -2.72 3.65
C ARG A 39 2.73 -3.64 3.66
N MET A 40 2.50 -4.94 3.59
CA MET A 40 3.58 -5.91 3.67
C MET A 40 3.29 -7.11 2.79
N SER A 41 4.31 -7.56 2.06
CA SER A 41 4.23 -8.78 1.26
C SER A 41 4.77 -10.00 2.02
N GLY A 42 4.22 -11.17 1.71
CA GLY A 42 4.65 -12.45 2.24
C GLY A 42 3.90 -13.61 1.61
N PHE A 43 4.17 -14.82 2.10
CA PHE A 43 3.50 -16.03 1.67
C PHE A 43 2.25 -16.27 2.51
N LEU A 44 1.12 -16.51 1.85
CA LEU A 44 -0.16 -16.75 2.50
C LEU A 44 -0.17 -18.07 3.27
N ASP A 45 -0.52 -18.07 4.56
CA ASP A 45 -0.47 -19.29 5.40
C ASP A 45 -1.61 -20.28 5.09
N ALA A 46 -2.79 -19.80 4.67
CA ALA A 46 -3.97 -20.61 4.38
C ALA A 46 -4.79 -20.03 3.22
N GLU A 47 -5.57 -20.84 2.50
CA GLU A 47 -6.39 -20.35 1.41
C GLU A 47 -7.34 -19.22 1.85
N ALA A 48 -7.48 -18.18 1.04
CA ALA A 48 -8.29 -17.01 1.37
C ALA A 48 -8.71 -16.24 0.13
N ARG A 49 -9.67 -15.32 0.27
CA ARG A 49 -10.05 -14.39 -0.79
C ARG A 49 -9.47 -13.00 -0.53
N VAL A 50 -9.30 -12.23 -1.59
CA VAL A 50 -9.01 -10.79 -1.48
C VAL A 50 -10.12 -10.11 -0.66
N GLY A 51 -9.71 -9.39 0.38
CA GLY A 51 -10.58 -8.76 1.36
C GLY A 51 -10.70 -9.51 2.69
N ASP A 52 -10.27 -10.77 2.78
CA ASP A 52 -10.32 -11.55 4.02
C ASP A 52 -9.21 -11.14 4.99
N GLU A 53 -9.44 -11.35 6.28
CA GLU A 53 -8.39 -11.29 7.30
C GLU A 53 -7.57 -12.57 7.25
N VAL A 54 -6.25 -12.43 7.05
CA VAL A 54 -5.32 -13.53 6.83
C VAL A 54 -4.04 -13.33 7.63
N THR A 55 -3.26 -14.41 7.73
CA THR A 55 -1.87 -14.36 8.19
C THR A 55 -0.95 -14.68 7.03
N ILE A 56 0.12 -13.91 6.90
CA ILE A 56 1.22 -14.20 5.98
C ILE A 56 2.51 -14.47 6.74
N THR A 57 3.39 -15.26 6.14
CA THR A 57 4.77 -15.45 6.57
C THR A 57 5.71 -14.66 5.66
N SER A 58 6.46 -13.72 6.24
CA SER A 58 7.47 -12.92 5.52
C SER A 58 8.68 -13.75 5.08
N LEU A 59 9.53 -13.19 4.21
CA LEU A 59 10.77 -13.83 3.75
C LEU A 59 11.72 -14.25 4.87
N ILE A 60 11.70 -13.55 6.01
CA ILE A 60 12.54 -13.87 7.18
C ILE A 60 11.82 -14.77 8.20
N GLY A 61 10.63 -15.29 7.88
CA GLY A 61 9.91 -16.27 8.69
C GLY A 61 9.02 -15.70 9.79
N HIS A 62 8.79 -14.38 9.82
CA HIS A 62 7.85 -13.79 10.78
C HIS A 62 6.42 -13.83 10.25
N GLN A 63 5.46 -14.11 11.13
CA GLN A 63 4.03 -14.11 10.81
C GLN A 63 3.40 -12.75 11.08
N HIS A 64 2.58 -12.29 10.14
CA HIS A 64 1.91 -10.99 10.20
C HIS A 64 0.44 -11.10 9.79
N PRO A 65 -0.51 -10.67 10.64
CA PRO A 65 -1.91 -10.63 10.28
C PRO A 65 -2.26 -9.32 9.55
N GLY A 66 -3.22 -9.39 8.63
CA GLY A 66 -3.79 -8.24 7.95
C GLY A 66 -4.84 -8.63 6.93
N THR A 67 -5.40 -7.65 6.23
CA THR A 67 -6.38 -7.87 5.17
C THR A 67 -5.67 -8.17 3.86
N LEU A 68 -6.00 -9.28 3.20
CA LEU A 68 -5.43 -9.62 1.89
C LEU A 68 -5.86 -8.59 0.85
N ARG A 69 -4.90 -7.88 0.25
CA ARG A 69 -5.15 -6.84 -0.75
C ARG A 69 -4.88 -7.29 -2.17
N LEU A 70 -3.72 -7.88 -2.42
CA LEU A 70 -3.24 -8.17 -3.77
C LEU A 70 -2.54 -9.53 -3.79
N VAL A 71 -2.65 -10.21 -4.93
CA VAL A 71 -1.91 -11.44 -5.23
C VAL A 71 -0.83 -11.10 -6.24
N ASN A 72 0.40 -11.55 -6.01
CA ASN A 72 1.57 -11.22 -6.82
C ASN A 72 1.68 -9.72 -7.11
N PRO A 73 1.75 -8.86 -6.07
CA PRO A 73 1.80 -7.41 -6.25
C PRO A 73 2.96 -7.02 -7.17
N SER A 74 2.66 -6.20 -8.18
CA SER A 74 3.66 -5.54 -9.02
C SER A 74 3.86 -4.10 -8.56
N TYR A 75 5.08 -3.58 -8.72
CA TYR A 75 5.36 -2.17 -8.49
C TYR A 75 5.25 -1.40 -9.81
N GLU A 76 4.13 -0.71 -10.01
CA GLU A 76 4.00 0.25 -11.10
C GLU A 76 4.53 1.61 -10.62
N HIS A 77 5.81 1.87 -10.85
CA HIS A 77 6.41 3.17 -10.52
C HIS A 77 6.05 4.19 -11.61
N SER A 78 5.14 5.11 -11.28
CA SER A 78 4.82 6.28 -12.10
C SER A 78 4.83 7.53 -11.22
N PHE A 79 5.21 8.68 -11.80
CA PHE A 79 5.10 9.99 -11.15
C PHE A 79 3.70 10.61 -11.32
N GLY A 80 2.72 9.80 -11.72
CA GLY A 80 1.36 10.23 -12.05
C GLY A 80 1.21 10.56 -13.54
N ALA A 81 0.00 11.01 -13.90
CA ALA A 81 -0.24 11.55 -15.23
C ALA A 81 0.56 12.85 -15.43
N THR A 82 0.92 13.15 -16.67
CA THR A 82 1.51 14.45 -17.01
C THR A 82 0.59 15.57 -16.54
N VAL A 83 1.12 16.51 -15.77
CA VAL A 83 0.43 17.72 -15.32
C VAL A 83 0.69 18.82 -16.36
N PRO A 84 -0.28 19.17 -17.23
CA PRO A 84 -0.05 20.10 -18.34
C PRO A 84 0.49 21.46 -17.89
N GLU A 85 0.10 21.93 -16.70
CA GLU A 85 0.53 23.20 -16.11
C GLU A 85 2.04 23.23 -15.85
N LEU A 86 2.65 22.09 -15.52
CA LEU A 86 4.09 22.01 -15.26
C LEU A 86 4.93 22.09 -16.54
N LEU A 87 4.34 21.81 -17.72
CA LEU A 87 5.07 21.77 -18.98
C LEU A 87 5.64 23.14 -19.39
N HIS A 88 4.99 24.23 -18.96
CA HIS A 88 5.42 25.59 -19.28
C HIS A 88 6.51 26.11 -18.33
N ILE A 89 6.82 25.39 -17.25
CA ILE A 89 7.81 25.82 -16.27
C ILE A 89 9.21 25.56 -16.84
N GLY A 90 10.01 26.62 -16.95
CA GLY A 90 11.40 26.53 -17.46
C GLY A 90 11.54 26.68 -18.98
N LEU A 91 10.42 26.73 -19.71
CA LEU A 91 10.41 27.24 -21.09
C LEU A 91 10.45 28.78 -21.00
N GLY A 92 11.55 29.40 -21.42
CA GLY A 92 11.69 30.87 -21.40
C GLY A 92 10.62 31.58 -22.25
N GLU A 93 10.60 32.92 -22.23
CA GLU A 93 9.59 33.75 -22.93
C GLU A 93 9.49 33.47 -24.46
N GLU A 94 10.50 32.82 -25.02
CA GLU A 94 10.65 32.39 -26.40
C GLU A 94 9.68 31.27 -26.84
N TRP A 95 9.01 30.60 -25.91
CA TRP A 95 8.04 29.52 -26.18
C TRP A 95 6.59 29.86 -25.78
N ARG A 96 6.28 31.15 -25.58
CA ARG A 96 4.95 31.62 -25.22
C ARG A 96 4.10 32.03 -26.41
#